data_AF-A0A0T0MEX8-F1
#
_entry.id   AF-A0A0T0MEX8-F1
#
_cell.length_a   1.000
_cell.length_b   1.000
_cell.length_c   1.000
_cell.angle_alpha   90.00
_cell.angle_beta   90.00
_cell.angle_gamma   90.00
#
_symmetry.space_group_name_H-M   'P 1'
#
loop_
_entity.id
_entity.type
_entity.pdbx_description
1 polymer ?
#
loop_
_entity_poly.entity_id
_entity_poly.type
_entity_poly.pdbx_seq_one_letter_code
_entity_poly.pdbx_strand_id
1 'polypeptide(L)' 'MDQSTQDELAARIHADATHFAGELPRDYAIAWRAYLAGLLEWGVLDVASHTTLVGLIPPVDDDPAVTILLGRD' A
#
# COMPACT_ATOMS: atom_id res chain seq x y z
N MET A 1 11.61 -6.75 -7.93
CA MET A 1 11.82 -5.29 -8.01
C MET A 1 13.25 -4.94 -7.57
N ASP A 2 13.84 -3.80 -7.95
CA ASP A 2 15.10 -3.36 -7.34
C ASP A 2 14.85 -2.82 -5.92
N GLN A 3 15.84 -2.92 -5.04
CA GLN A 3 15.66 -2.51 -3.65
C GLN A 3 15.34 -1.00 -3.53
N SER A 4 15.80 -0.20 -4.51
CA SER A 4 15.62 1.25 -4.51
C SER A 4 14.16 1.69 -4.60
N THR A 5 13.35 1.02 -5.43
CA THR A 5 11.93 1.38 -5.61
C THR A 5 11.10 1.07 -4.36
N GLN A 6 11.37 -0.08 -3.71
CA GLN A 6 10.69 -0.44 -2.47
C GLN A 6 11.03 0.54 -1.34
N ASP A 7 12.31 0.90 -1.20
CA ASP A 7 12.77 1.85 -0.18
C ASP A 7 12.15 3.24 -0.39
N GLU A 8 12.04 3.69 -1.64
CA GLU A 8 11.39 4.97 -1.97
C GLU A 8 9.89 4.97 -1.63
N LEU A 9 9.16 3.90 -1.94
CA LEU A 9 7.75 3.76 -1.59
C LEU A 9 7.55 3.74 -0.07
N ALA A 10 8.38 2.99 0.67
CA ALA A 10 8.34 2.96 2.12
C ALA A 10 8.58 4.34 2.73
N ALA A 11 9.59 5.08 2.22
CA ALA A 11 9.88 6.43 2.68
C ALA A 11 8.69 7.39 2.46
N ARG A 12 7.98 7.27 1.34
CA ARG A 12 6.79 8.09 1.04
C ARG A 12 5.61 7.75 1.97
N ILE A 13 5.36 6.47 2.24
CA ILE A 13 4.33 6.04 3.20
C ILE A 13 4.63 6.61 4.60
N HIS A 14 5.89 6.54 5.04
CA HIS A 14 6.29 7.12 6.33
C HIS A 14 6.19 8.65 6.38
N ALA A 15 6.49 9.33 5.27
CA ALA A 15 6.33 10.78 5.17
C ALA A 15 4.86 11.19 5.33
N ASP A 16 3.93 10.48 4.69
CA ASP A 16 2.49 10.71 4.85
C ASP A 16 2.04 10.43 6.29
N ALA A 17 2.43 9.30 6.88
CA ALA A 17 2.11 9.00 8.27
C ALA A 17 2.62 10.10 9.21
N THR A 18 3.84 10.62 8.98
CA THR A 18 4.41 11.74 9.75
C THR A 18 3.60 13.03 9.56
N HIS A 19 3.17 13.32 8.32
CA HIS A 19 2.33 14.48 8.01
C HIS A 19 1.02 14.45 8.80
N PHE A 20 0.42 13.27 8.97
CA PHE A 20 -0.80 13.06 9.75
C PHE A 20 -0.54 12.73 11.24
N ALA A 21 0.55 13.24 11.80
CA ALA A 21 0.89 13.09 13.23
C ALA A 21 1.02 11.63 13.71
N GLY A 22 1.44 10.73 12.83
CA GLY A 22 1.74 9.33 13.12
C GLY A 22 0.62 8.36 12.75
N GLU A 23 -0.57 8.83 12.38
CA GLU A 23 -1.70 7.99 12.01
C GLU A 23 -2.21 8.34 10.61
N LEU A 24 -2.06 7.41 9.67
CA LEU A 24 -2.53 7.59 8.30
C LEU A 24 -4.08 7.51 8.28
N PRO A 25 -4.79 8.56 7.83
CA PRO A 25 -6.25 8.53 7.75
C PRO A 25 -6.75 7.39 6.85
N ARG A 26 -7.94 6.86 7.16
CA ARG A 26 -8.53 5.71 6.43
C ARG A 26 -8.54 5.88 4.92
N ASP A 27 -8.92 7.06 4.43
CA ASP A 27 -9.02 7.31 2.98
C ASP A 27 -7.63 7.28 2.30
N TYR A 28 -6.58 7.72 3.01
CA TYR A 28 -5.19 7.63 2.55
C TYR A 28 -4.68 6.19 2.61
N ALA A 29 -5.05 5.42 3.64
CA ALA A 29 -4.74 4.01 3.72
C ALA A 29 -5.36 3.23 2.53
N ILE A 30 -6.62 3.53 2.19
CA ILE A 30 -7.29 2.98 1.00
C ILE A 30 -6.55 3.37 -0.28
N ALA A 31 -6.19 4.65 -0.43
CA ALA A 31 -5.48 5.13 -1.61
C ALA A 31 -4.14 4.44 -1.80
N TRP A 32 -3.35 4.30 -0.72
CA TRP A 32 -2.08 3.60 -0.76
C TRP A 32 -2.24 2.10 -1.07
N ARG A 33 -3.21 1.43 -0.45
CA ARG A 33 -3.51 0.02 -0.73
C ARG A 33 -3.92 -0.21 -2.19
N ALA A 34 -4.76 0.66 -2.75
CA ALA A 34 -5.15 0.61 -4.15
C ALA A 34 -3.97 0.86 -5.10
N TYR A 35 -3.12 1.84 -4.78
CA TYR A 35 -1.92 2.15 -5.57
C TYR A 35 -0.94 0.97 -5.59
N LEU A 36 -0.65 0.36 -4.44
CA LEU A 36 0.23 -0.81 -4.35
C LEU A 36 -0.36 -2.04 -5.06
N ALA A 37 -1.67 -2.27 -4.97
CA ALA A 37 -2.33 -3.34 -5.70
C ALA A 37 -2.18 -3.16 -7.23
N GLY A 38 -2.35 -1.94 -7.74
CA GLY A 38 -2.12 -1.64 -9.16
C GLY A 38 -0.67 -1.87 -9.60
N LEU A 39 0.30 -1.49 -8.77
CA LEU A 39 1.72 -1.74 -9.03
C LEU A 39 2.07 -3.23 -9.03
N LEU A 40 1.40 -4.05 -8.21
CA LEU A 40 1.53 -5.51 -8.23
C LEU A 40 0.94 -6.09 -9.52
N GLU A 41 -0.29 -5.71 -9.88
CA GLU A 41 -0.99 -6.17 -11.08
C GLU A 41 -0.23 -5.86 -12.37
N TRP A 42 0.46 -4.72 -12.44
CA TRP A 42 1.27 -4.33 -13.59
C TRP A 42 2.71 -4.88 -13.55
N GLY A 43 3.05 -5.71 -12.57
CA GLY A 43 4.37 -6.33 -12.44
C GLY A 43 5.49 -5.36 -12.07
N VAL A 44 5.15 -4.17 -11.58
CA VAL A 44 6.12 -3.20 -11.03
C VAL A 44 6.61 -3.71 -9.67
N LEU A 45 5.68 -4.13 -8.81
CA LEU A 45 5.94 -4.83 -7.54
C LEU A 45 5.86 -6.34 -7.73
N ASP A 46 6.72 -7.07 -7.02
CA ASP A 46 6.49 -8.49 -6.75
C ASP A 46 5.67 -8.67 -5.46
N VAL A 47 5.19 -9.89 -5.24
CA VAL A 47 4.32 -10.22 -4.09
C VAL A 47 5.01 -9.94 -2.75
N ALA A 48 6.33 -10.14 -2.65
CA ALA A 48 7.08 -9.95 -1.41
C ALA A 48 7.23 -8.45 -1.08
N SER A 49 7.60 -7.63 -2.06
CA SER A 49 7.64 -6.18 -1.90
C SER A 49 6.27 -5.59 -1.61
N HIS A 50 5.22 -6.05 -2.30
CA HIS A 50 3.84 -5.64 -2.04
C HIS A 50 3.41 -5.95 -0.60
N THR A 51 3.63 -7.19 -0.15
CA THR A 51 3.27 -7.62 1.22
C THR A 51 3.99 -6.77 2.27
N THR A 52 5.28 -6.48 2.05
CA THR A 52 6.08 -5.65 2.95
C THR A 52 5.52 -4.23 3.05
N LEU A 53 5.23 -3.60 1.91
CA LEU A 53 4.73 -2.22 1.86
C LEU A 53 3.30 -2.10 2.42
N VAL A 54 2.42 -3.06 2.15
CA VAL A 54 1.07 -3.10 2.74
C VAL A 54 1.13 -3.23 4.26
N GLY A 55 2.14 -3.90 4.81
CA GLY A 55 2.36 -4.01 6.25
C GLY A 55 2.71 -2.68 6.95
N LEU A 56 3.10 -1.65 6.19
CA LEU A 56 3.35 -0.28 6.71
C LEU A 56 2.08 0.55 6.82
N ILE A 57 0.98 0.11 6.19
CA ILE A 57 -0.27 0.84 6.10
C ILE A 57 -1.24 0.32 7.17
N PRO A 58 -1.95 1.19 7.90
CA PRO A 58 -2.98 0.75 8.84
C PRO A 58 -4.00 -0.18 8.17
N PRO A 59 -4.53 -1.18 8.90
CA PRO A 59 -5.56 -2.04 8.37
C PRO A 59 -6.82 -1.24 8.05
N VAL A 60 -7.48 -1.61 6.96
CA VAL A 60 -8.76 -1.03 6.55
C VAL A 60 -9.83 -2.11 6.59
N ASP A 61 -10.87 -1.89 7.39
CA ASP A 61 -12.09 -2.70 7.36
C ASP A 61 -12.84 -2.51 6.04
N ASP A 62 -13.34 -3.61 5.48
CA ASP A 62 -13.99 -3.68 4.17
C ASP A 62 -13.15 -3.02 3.06
N ASP A 63 -11.87 -3.37 3.02
CA ASP A 63 -10.91 -2.76 2.09
C ASP A 63 -11.34 -2.97 0.61
N PRO A 64 -11.73 -1.90 -0.10
CA PRO A 64 -12.14 -2.01 -1.49
C PRO A 64 -10.97 -2.42 -2.40
N ALA A 65 -9.72 -2.08 -2.06
CA ALA A 65 -8.55 -2.43 -2.88
C ALA A 65 -8.31 -3.95 -2.89
N VAL A 66 -8.31 -4.57 -1.71
CA VAL A 66 -8.23 -6.04 -1.56
C VAL A 66 -9.41 -6.70 -2.25
N THR A 67 -10.60 -6.12 -2.10
CA THR A 67 -11.82 -6.68 -2.68
C THR A 67 -11.83 -6.63 -4.21
N ILE A 68 -11.29 -5.57 -4.81
CA ILE A 68 -11.11 -5.47 -6.26
C ILE A 68 -10.07 -6.48 -6.74
N LEU A 69 -8.97 -6.63 -5.99
CA LEU A 69 -7.87 -7.52 -6.34
C LEU A 69 -8.25 -9.00 -6.27
N LEU A 70 -8.91 -9.42 -5.19
CA LEU A 70 -9.26 -10.82 -4.93
C LEU A 70 -10.62 -11.22 -5.50
N GLY A 71 -11.43 -10.25 -5.94
CA GLY A 71 -12.82 -10.45 -6.32
C GLY A 71 -13.78 -10.46 -5.13
N ARG A 72 -15.06 -10.22 -5.40
CA ARG A 72 -16.17 -10.51 -4.47
C ARG A 72 -16.79 -11.84 -4.87
N ASP A 73 -16.96 -12.73 -3.91
CA ASP A 73 -17.91 -13.85 -4.01
C ASP A 73 -19.36 -13.34 -3.98
#